data_AF-A0A959AR59-F1
#
_entry.id   AF-A0A959AR59-F1
#
_cell.length_a   1.000
_cell.length_b   1.000
_cell.length_c   1.000
_cell.angle_alpha   90.00
_cell.angle_beta   90.00
_cell.angle_gamma   90.00
#
_symmetry.space_group_name_H-M   'P 1'
#
loop_
_entity.id
_entity.type
_entity.pdbx_description
1 polymer ?
#
loop_
_entity_poly.entity_id
_entity_poly.type
_entity_poly.pdbx_seq_one_letter_code
_entity_poly.pdbx_strand_id
1 'polypeptide(L)'
;DINNGKAWDIQWIRLGDKTYSLNNIENDIIRPRFNEPRIHFAINCAARSCPPLLNQAWEAENLNRLLDQQARSFINNPKYNSISPKAVEISRIFEWYAADFGNIIDYLNQYSDTLINKGAKVSYRDYDWSLNN
;
A
#
# COMPACT_ATOMS: atom_id res chain seq x y z
N ASP A 1 -1.84 5.32 -21.15
CA ASP A 1 -2.39 5.74 -19.83
C ASP A 1 -3.87 6.05 -19.96
N ILE A 2 -4.69 5.39 -19.16
CA ILE A 2 -6.15 5.45 -19.21
C ILE A 2 -6.61 6.79 -18.61
N ASN A 3 -7.42 7.56 -19.34
CA ASN A 3 -7.96 8.86 -18.89
C ASN A 3 -6.89 9.88 -18.41
N ASN A 4 -5.72 9.93 -19.07
CA ASN A 4 -4.61 10.83 -18.71
C ASN A 4 -4.21 10.73 -17.22
N GLY A 5 -4.19 9.53 -16.66
CA GLY A 5 -3.84 9.28 -15.25
C GLY A 5 -4.96 9.57 -14.25
N LYS A 6 -6.16 9.95 -14.73
CA LYS A 6 -7.31 10.33 -13.89
C LYS A 6 -8.38 9.24 -13.81
N ALA A 7 -8.07 8.02 -14.23
CA ALA A 7 -9.04 6.91 -14.20
C ALA A 7 -9.65 6.71 -12.80
N TRP A 8 -8.85 6.91 -11.74
CA TRP A 8 -9.26 6.75 -10.34
C TRP A 8 -10.05 7.94 -9.77
N ASP A 9 -10.10 9.08 -10.49
CA ASP A 9 -10.87 10.28 -10.12
C ASP A 9 -12.30 10.28 -10.68
N ILE A 10 -12.62 9.34 -11.59
CA ILE A 10 -13.95 9.26 -12.18
C ILE A 10 -14.96 8.89 -11.10
N GLN A 11 -15.98 9.73 -10.94
CA GLN A 11 -17.08 9.47 -10.01
C GLN A 11 -18.16 8.63 -10.70
N TRP A 12 -18.26 7.36 -10.31
CA TRP A 12 -19.24 6.43 -10.88
C TRP A 12 -19.83 5.46 -9.85
N ILE A 13 -19.26 5.38 -8.64
CA ILE A 13 -19.71 4.48 -7.59
C ILE A 13 -20.81 5.17 -6.79
N ARG A 14 -22.07 4.78 -7.01
CA ARG A 14 -23.22 5.35 -6.31
C ARG A 14 -23.50 4.62 -5.01
N LEU A 15 -23.46 5.34 -3.89
CA LEU A 15 -23.81 4.85 -2.55
C LEU A 15 -24.79 5.83 -1.91
N GLY A 16 -26.07 5.44 -1.86
CA GLY A 16 -27.17 6.33 -1.48
C GLY A 16 -27.29 7.51 -2.45
N ASP A 17 -27.30 8.73 -1.90
CA ASP A 17 -27.43 9.98 -2.65
C ASP A 17 -26.09 10.58 -3.11
N LYS A 18 -24.98 9.88 -2.87
CA LYS A 18 -23.64 10.34 -3.22
C LYS A 18 -23.00 9.44 -4.28
N THR A 19 -22.22 10.06 -5.16
CA THR A 19 -21.39 9.37 -6.14
C THR A 19 -19.93 9.60 -5.78
N TYR A 20 -19.14 8.53 -5.75
CA TYR A 20 -17.73 8.55 -5.36
C TYR A 20 -16.84 8.06 -6.49
N SER A 21 -15.59 8.53 -6.48
CA SER A 21 -14.49 7.90 -7.19
C SER A 21 -13.76 6.91 -6.28
N LEU A 22 -12.87 6.09 -6.85
CA LEU A 22 -12.02 5.19 -6.06
C LEU A 22 -11.02 5.99 -5.21
N ASN A 23 -10.50 7.10 -5.75
CA ASN A 23 -9.67 8.04 -4.99
C ASN A 23 -10.42 8.63 -3.79
N ASN A 24 -11.70 8.97 -3.93
CA ASN A 24 -12.50 9.47 -2.79
C ASN A 24 -12.64 8.39 -1.70
N ILE A 25 -12.91 7.15 -2.09
CA ILE A 25 -13.08 6.04 -1.14
C ILE A 25 -11.78 5.80 -0.36
N GLU A 26 -10.63 5.77 -1.03
CA GLU A 26 -9.34 5.59 -0.37
C GLU A 26 -8.96 6.77 0.53
N ASN A 27 -8.90 7.97 -0.05
CA ASN A 27 -8.23 9.12 0.57
C ASN A 27 -9.13 9.96 1.47
N ASP A 28 -10.44 10.03 1.18
CA ASP A 28 -11.37 10.88 1.93
C ASP A 28 -12.18 10.08 2.98
N ILE A 29 -12.22 8.75 2.83
CA ILE A 29 -13.01 7.86 3.69
C ILE A 29 -12.11 6.89 4.45
N ILE A 30 -11.42 5.98 3.77
CA ILE A 30 -10.74 4.86 4.44
C ILE A 30 -9.55 5.35 5.27
N ARG A 31 -8.58 6.02 4.62
CA ARG A 31 -7.35 6.48 5.26
C ARG A 31 -7.61 7.36 6.51
N PRO A 32 -8.39 8.46 6.43
CA PRO A 32 -8.57 9.35 7.58
C PRO A 32 -9.49 8.79 8.67
N ARG A 33 -10.38 7.84 8.38
CA ARG A 33 -11.30 7.29 9.38
C ARG A 33 -10.70 6.14 10.19
N PHE A 34 -9.91 5.30 9.54
CA PHE A 34 -9.42 4.07 10.16
C PHE A 34 -7.96 4.14 10.60
N ASN A 35 -7.15 5.04 10.03
CA ASN A 35 -5.71 5.13 10.31
C ASN A 35 -5.03 3.75 10.24
N GLU A 36 -5.39 2.97 9.22
CA GLU A 36 -5.00 1.57 9.05
C GLU A 36 -3.96 1.47 7.93
N PRO A 37 -2.65 1.39 8.21
CA PRO A 37 -1.61 1.50 7.18
C PRO A 37 -1.58 0.28 6.26
N ARG A 38 -2.12 -0.87 6.69
CA ARG A 38 -2.16 -2.10 5.89
C ARG A 38 -3.09 -2.00 4.68
N ILE A 39 -3.96 -0.99 4.62
CA ILE A 39 -4.82 -0.74 3.45
C ILE A 39 -4.01 -0.56 2.17
N HIS A 40 -2.80 0.00 2.26
CA HIS A 40 -1.91 0.21 1.11
C HIS A 40 -1.49 -1.09 0.42
N PHE A 41 -1.64 -2.24 1.09
CA PHE A 41 -1.37 -3.57 0.54
C PHE A 41 -2.64 -4.37 0.21
N ALA A 42 -3.80 -3.77 0.46
CA ALA A 42 -5.12 -4.35 0.23
C ALA A 42 -5.84 -3.74 -0.97
N ILE A 43 -5.61 -2.45 -1.23
CA ILE A 43 -6.10 -1.73 -2.41
C ILE A 43 -4.99 -1.61 -3.45
N ASN A 44 -5.36 -1.57 -4.73
CA ASN A 44 -4.41 -1.63 -5.82
C ASN A 44 -4.72 -0.56 -6.87
N CYS A 45 -3.66 0.10 -7.33
CA CYS A 45 -3.66 1.19 -8.30
C CYS A 45 -3.47 0.75 -9.77
N ALA A 46 -3.45 -0.55 -10.03
CA ALA A 46 -3.22 -1.22 -11.31
C ALA A 46 -1.94 -0.78 -12.06
N ALA A 47 -0.88 -0.48 -11.32
CA ALA A 47 0.49 -0.31 -11.81
C ALA A 47 1.37 -1.53 -11.47
N ARG A 48 2.46 -1.73 -12.20
CA ARG A 48 3.36 -2.89 -12.05
C ARG A 48 4.09 -2.93 -10.70
N SER A 49 4.34 -1.76 -10.13
CA SER A 49 4.91 -1.62 -8.79
C SER A 49 3.86 -1.63 -7.66
N CYS A 50 2.56 -1.73 -7.96
CA CYS A 50 1.54 -1.83 -6.90
C CYS A 50 1.65 -3.20 -6.18
N PRO A 51 1.27 -3.27 -4.89
CA PRO A 51 1.18 -4.53 -4.16
C PRO A 51 0.27 -5.54 -4.85
N PRO A 52 0.61 -6.85 -4.87
CA PRO A 52 -0.23 -7.87 -5.49
C PRO A 52 -1.65 -7.88 -4.91
N LEU A 53 -2.66 -7.84 -5.78
CA LEU A 53 -4.06 -7.93 -5.36
C LEU A 53 -4.36 -9.36 -4.88
N LEU A 54 -4.95 -9.47 -3.71
CA LEU A 54 -5.39 -10.74 -3.16
C LEU A 54 -6.63 -11.24 -3.90
N ASN A 55 -6.61 -12.47 -4.40
CA ASN A 55 -7.78 -13.10 -5.05
C ASN A 55 -8.74 -13.71 -4.02
N GLN A 56 -9.16 -12.91 -3.04
CA GLN A 56 -10.10 -13.29 -1.99
C GLN A 56 -10.85 -12.04 -1.52
N ALA A 57 -12.14 -12.21 -1.17
CA ALA A 57 -12.93 -11.13 -0.61
C ALA A 57 -12.50 -10.79 0.83
N TRP A 58 -12.51 -9.49 1.12
CA TRP A 58 -12.32 -8.96 2.47
C TRP A 58 -13.64 -9.03 3.23
N GLU A 59 -13.66 -9.79 4.32
CA GLU A 59 -14.83 -10.00 5.18
C GLU A 59 -14.46 -9.71 6.63
N ALA A 60 -15.45 -9.34 7.45
CA ALA A 60 -15.20 -8.95 8.84
C ALA A 60 -14.41 -10.01 9.63
N GLU A 61 -14.72 -11.29 9.40
CA GLU A 61 -14.07 -12.44 10.06
C GLU A 61 -12.63 -12.69 9.59
N ASN A 62 -12.27 -12.27 8.37
CA ASN A 62 -10.96 -12.55 7.78
C ASN A 62 -10.06 -11.31 7.64
N LEU A 63 -10.61 -10.11 7.84
CA LEU A 63 -9.98 -8.82 7.52
C LEU A 63 -8.59 -8.68 8.12
N ASN A 64 -8.47 -8.73 9.46
CA ASN A 64 -7.18 -8.49 10.12
C ASN A 64 -6.12 -9.52 9.73
N ARG A 65 -6.51 -10.80 9.65
CA ARG A 65 -5.61 -11.88 9.24
C ARG A 65 -5.08 -11.65 7.83
N LEU A 66 -5.96 -11.29 6.89
CA LEU A 66 -5.57 -11.03 5.52
C LEU A 66 -4.75 -9.73 5.38
N LEU A 67 -5.05 -8.70 6.17
CA LEU A 67 -4.27 -7.46 6.19
C LEU A 67 -2.84 -7.71 6.66
N ASP A 68 -2.66 -8.45 7.75
CA ASP A 68 -1.34 -8.84 8.25
C ASP A 68 -0.59 -9.74 7.25
N GLN A 69 -1.30 -10.68 6.63
CA GLN A 69 -0.73 -11.56 5.61
C GLN A 69 -0.23 -10.75 4.40
N GLN A 70 -1.02 -9.81 3.90
CA GLN A 70 -0.65 -8.96 2.77
C GLN A 70 0.51 -8.02 3.13
N ALA A 71 0.50 -7.43 4.33
CA ALA A 71 1.61 -6.60 4.80
C ALA A 71 2.93 -7.38 4.88
N ARG A 72 2.92 -8.55 5.54
CA ARG A 72 4.10 -9.44 5.61
C ARG A 72 4.55 -9.90 4.24
N SER A 73 3.61 -10.30 3.37
CA SER A 73 3.94 -10.75 2.02
C SER A 73 4.58 -9.63 1.20
N PHE A 74 4.03 -8.41 1.22
CA PHE A 74 4.56 -7.30 0.45
C PHE A 74 5.93 -6.85 0.98
N ILE A 75 6.06 -6.63 2.29
CA ILE A 75 7.28 -6.13 2.92
C ILE A 75 8.47 -7.06 2.67
N ASN A 76 8.27 -8.38 2.72
CA ASN A 76 9.34 -9.36 2.52
C ASN A 76 9.54 -9.77 1.05
N ASN A 77 8.83 -9.16 0.11
CA ASN A 77 8.95 -9.51 -1.30
C ASN A 77 10.18 -8.84 -1.96
N PRO A 78 11.19 -9.60 -2.41
CA PRO A 78 12.41 -9.04 -3.00
C PRO A 78 12.18 -8.24 -4.29
N LYS A 79 11.04 -8.47 -4.97
CA LYS A 79 10.64 -7.68 -6.14
C LYS A 79 10.36 -6.22 -5.78
N TYR A 80 9.81 -5.96 -4.60
CA TYR A 80 9.40 -4.63 -4.17
C TYR A 80 10.33 -4.01 -3.13
N ASN A 81 10.99 -4.83 -2.34
CA ASN A 81 11.78 -4.38 -1.20
C ASN A 81 13.06 -5.20 -1.06
N SER A 82 14.16 -4.57 -0.66
CA SER A 82 15.37 -5.23 -0.15
C SER A 82 15.58 -4.79 1.28
N ILE A 83 15.61 -5.74 2.21
CA ILE A 83 15.71 -5.45 3.65
C ILE A 83 16.96 -6.13 4.21
N SER A 84 17.77 -5.35 4.92
CA SER A 84 18.90 -5.83 5.72
C SER A 84 18.94 -5.06 7.04
N PRO A 85 19.70 -5.55 8.05
CA PRO A 85 19.81 -4.82 9.32
C PRO A 85 20.35 -3.40 9.21
N LYS A 86 21.18 -3.09 8.19
CA LYS A 86 21.86 -1.78 8.06
C LYS A 86 21.30 -0.88 6.98
N ALA A 87 20.56 -1.42 6.03
CA ALA A 87 20.00 -0.66 4.93
C ALA A 87 18.73 -1.34 4.40
N VAL A 88 17.77 -0.52 4.01
CA VAL A 88 16.55 -0.95 3.33
C VAL A 88 16.36 -0.12 2.06
N GLU A 89 15.98 -0.80 0.99
CA GLU A 89 15.57 -0.19 -0.27
C GLU A 89 14.14 -0.67 -0.55
N ILE A 90 13.16 0.18 -0.32
CA ILE A 90 11.74 -0.21 -0.25
C ILE A 90 10.89 0.48 -1.30
N SER A 91 9.69 -0.02 -1.55
CA SER A 91 8.76 0.56 -2.52
C SER A 91 8.46 2.04 -2.23
N ARG A 92 8.28 2.82 -3.29
CA ARG A 92 7.96 4.27 -3.21
C ARG A 92 6.64 4.57 -2.50
N ILE A 93 5.76 3.57 -2.33
CA ILE A 93 4.51 3.76 -1.56
C ILE A 93 4.79 4.15 -0.09
N PHE A 94 5.92 3.70 0.47
CA PHE A 94 6.33 4.07 1.83
C PHE A 94 6.80 5.53 1.92
N GLU A 95 7.20 6.13 0.80
CA GLU A 95 7.52 7.56 0.69
C GLU A 95 6.24 8.39 0.51
N TRP A 96 5.38 8.00 -0.45
CA TRP A 96 4.15 8.74 -0.77
C TRP A 96 3.15 8.79 0.39
N TYR A 97 3.06 7.69 1.15
CA TYR A 97 2.14 7.57 2.28
C TYR A 97 2.88 7.51 3.62
N ALA A 98 4.05 8.16 3.73
CA ALA A 98 4.88 8.15 4.94
C ALA A 98 4.10 8.53 6.22
N ALA A 99 3.14 9.46 6.10
CA ALA A 99 2.29 9.89 7.22
C ALA A 99 1.45 8.75 7.82
N ASP A 100 1.07 7.76 7.01
CA ASP A 100 0.23 6.65 7.45
C ASP A 100 1.08 5.59 8.20
N PHE A 101 2.36 5.43 7.85
CA PHE A 101 3.24 4.41 8.44
C PHE A 101 3.95 4.87 9.73
N GLY A 102 4.00 6.17 9.99
CA GLY A 102 4.74 6.71 11.13
C GLY A 102 6.26 6.47 11.02
N ASN A 103 6.88 5.92 12.08
CA ASN A 103 8.29 5.56 12.00
C ASN A 103 8.46 4.33 11.08
N ILE A 104 9.06 4.53 9.92
CA ILE A 104 9.15 3.50 8.89
C ILE A 104 9.90 2.24 9.34
N ILE A 105 10.97 2.38 10.13
CA ILE A 105 11.75 1.22 10.60
C ILE A 105 10.93 0.43 11.62
N ASP A 106 10.27 1.12 12.55
CA ASP A 106 9.42 0.47 13.55
C ASP A 106 8.24 -0.24 12.87
N TYR A 107 7.62 0.38 11.85
CA TYR A 107 6.55 -0.25 11.07
C TYR A 107 7.02 -1.48 10.30
N LEU A 108 8.13 -1.38 9.56
CA LEU A 108 8.68 -2.52 8.81
C LEU A 108 9.02 -3.68 9.74
N ASN A 109 9.57 -3.42 10.93
CA ASN A 109 9.92 -4.45 11.90
C ASN A 109 8.71 -5.22 12.47
N GLN A 110 7.47 -4.72 12.33
CA GLN A 110 6.27 -5.48 12.70
C GLN A 110 6.03 -6.69 11.77
N TYR A 111 6.47 -6.58 10.52
CA TYR A 111 6.14 -7.52 9.44
C TYR A 111 7.37 -8.12 8.76
N SER A 112 8.54 -7.53 8.89
CA SER A 112 9.76 -8.03 8.25
C SER A 112 10.24 -9.30 8.93
N ASP A 113 10.79 -10.21 8.13
CA ASP A 113 11.48 -11.41 8.61
C ASP A 113 12.94 -11.08 9.04
N THR A 114 13.42 -9.87 8.75
CA THR A 114 14.74 -9.38 9.14
C THR A 114 14.62 -8.16 10.05
N LEU A 115 15.26 -8.21 11.22
CA LEU A 115 15.30 -7.08 12.13
C LEU A 115 16.15 -5.94 11.56
N ILE A 116 15.53 -4.78 11.34
CA ILE A 116 16.15 -3.55 10.85
C ILE A 116 16.62 -2.71 12.04
N ASN A 117 17.88 -2.29 12.03
CA ASN A 117 18.42 -1.43 13.08
C ASN A 117 17.83 -0.02 12.97
N LYS A 118 17.63 0.66 14.11
CA LYS A 118 17.09 2.03 14.17
C LYS A 118 17.84 3.07 13.31
N GLY A 119 19.12 2.84 13.04
CA GLY A 119 19.98 3.71 12.21
C GLY A 119 20.17 3.21 10.77
N ALA A 120 19.37 2.25 10.31
CA ALA A 120 19.49 1.73 8.96
C ALA A 120 19.26 2.83 7.92
N LYS A 121 20.04 2.80 6.84
CA LYS A 121 19.82 3.71 5.70
C LYS A 121 18.53 3.30 4.99
N VAL A 122 17.61 4.26 4.79
CA VAL A 122 16.37 4.06 4.02
C VAL A 122 16.53 4.71 2.65
N SER A 123 16.20 3.96 1.59
CA SER A 123 16.06 4.48 0.23
C SER A 123 14.82 3.89 -0.43
N TYR A 124 14.35 4.54 -1.50
CA TYR A 124 13.12 4.15 -2.20
C TYR A 124 13.42 3.73 -3.63
N ARG A 125 12.77 2.65 -4.08
CA ARG A 125 12.84 2.18 -5.46
C ARG A 125 12.06 3.09 -6.39
N ASP A 126 12.44 3.08 -7.66
CA ASP A 126 11.61 3.69 -8.70
C ASP A 126 10.28 2.93 -8.86
N TYR A 127 9.24 3.70 -9.17
CA TYR A 127 7.88 3.18 -9.30
C TYR A 127 7.48 3.09 -10.76
N ASP A 128 7.24 1.87 -11.23
CA ASP A 128 6.87 1.58 -12.60
C ASP A 128 5.34 1.59 -12.74
N TRP A 129 4.84 2.66 -13.36
CA TRP A 129 3.42 2.85 -13.66
C TRP A 129 2.92 2.00 -14.84
N SER A 130 3.81 1.32 -15.58
CA SER A 130 3.45 0.58 -16.78
C SER A 130 2.72 -0.73 -16.45
N LEU A 131 1.40 -0.74 -16.59
CA LEU A 131 0.57 -1.95 -16.67
C LEU A 131 -0.77 -1.68 -17.38
N ASN A 132 -1.16 -0.39 -17.48
CA ASN A 132 -2.34 0.12 -18.16
C ASN A 132 -1.95 1.23 -19.17
N ASN A 133 -1.15 0.88 -20.19
CA ASN A 133 -0.85 1.81 -21.27
C ASN A 133 -1.88 1.76 -22.39
#